data_AF-A0A2V6QXJ9-F1
#
_entry.id   AF-A0A2V6QXJ9-F1
#
_cell.length_a   1.000
_cell.length_b   1.000
_cell.length_c   1.000
_cell.angle_alpha   90.00
_cell.angle_beta   90.00
_cell.angle_gamma   90.00
#
_symmetry.space_group_name_H-M   'P 1'
#
loop_
_entity.id
_entity.type
_entity.pdbx_description
1 polymer ?
#
loop_
_entity_poly.entity_id
_entity_poly.type
_entity_poly.pdbx_seq_one_letter_code
_entity_poly.pdbx_strand_id
1 'polypeptide(L)'
;MGRRIFSDEHEMLRKSIRAFVEKEVTPHVREWEDAGRIPRSLWRRLGELGFLGLEFPTEHGGGGGDFLSSVVLGEEMARCRSGGVAFSVLVHTD
;
A
#
# COMPACT_ATOMS: atom_id res chain seq x y z
N MET A 1 1.24 11.73 20.70
CA MET A 1 1.62 10.48 21.38
C MET A 1 2.12 9.52 20.31
N GLY A 2 3.42 9.22 20.26
CA GLY A 2 3.97 8.27 19.28
C GLY A 2 3.39 6.87 19.49
N ARG A 3 3.06 6.17 18.41
CA ARG A 3 2.50 4.82 18.47
C ARG A 3 3.61 3.84 18.83
N ARG A 4 3.61 3.35 20.07
CA ARG A 4 4.72 2.56 20.67
C ARG A 4 5.02 1.21 20.01
N ILE A 5 4.20 0.77 19.05
CA ILE A 5 4.37 -0.52 18.36
C ILE A 5 5.10 -0.39 17.02
N PHE A 6 5.24 0.82 16.46
CA PHE A 6 5.91 1.02 15.16
C PHE A 6 7.37 1.41 15.36
N SER A 7 8.26 0.80 14.58
CA SER A 7 9.68 1.14 14.51
C SER A 7 9.90 2.35 13.61
N ASP A 8 11.12 2.87 13.58
CA ASP A 8 11.52 3.92 12.64
C ASP A 8 11.40 3.45 11.18
N GLU A 9 11.65 2.15 10.92
CA GLU A 9 11.46 1.54 9.60
C GLU A 9 9.99 1.55 9.18
N HIS A 10 9.06 1.24 10.09
CA HIS A 10 7.62 1.36 9.83
C HIS A 10 7.22 2.80 9.52
N GLU A 11 7.79 3.79 10.21
CA GLU A 11 7.52 5.20 9.94
C GLU A 11 8.15 5.69 8.62
N MET A 12 9.28 5.12 8.21
CA MET A 12 9.85 5.35 6.88
C MET A 12 8.96 4.77 5.78
N LEU A 13 8.55 3.51 5.92
CA LEU A 13 7.62 2.85 5.01
C LEU A 13 6.31 3.64 4.90
N ARG A 14 5.76 4.09 6.03
CA ARG A 14 4.55 4.91 6.10
C ARG A 14 4.67 6.17 5.25
N LYS A 15 5.77 6.90 5.35
CA LYS A 15 6.00 8.13 4.56
C LYS A 15 6.06 7.82 3.07
N SER A 16 6.72 6.73 2.69
CA SER A 16 6.82 6.30 1.29
C SER A 16 5.46 5.92 0.70
N ILE A 17 4.69 5.09 1.41
CA ILE A 17 3.35 4.67 0.95
C ILE A 17 2.40 5.87 0.92
N ARG A 18 2.44 6.76 1.92
CA ARG A 18 1.65 7.99 1.92
C ARG A 18 1.90 8.84 0.68
N ALA A 19 3.17 9.09 0.37
CA ALA A 19 3.54 9.90 -0.78
C ALA A 19 3.04 9.26 -2.08
N PHE A 20 3.12 7.94 -2.20
CA PHE A 20 2.56 7.19 -3.33
C PHE A 20 1.03 7.33 -3.41
N VAL A 21 0.32 7.11 -2.29
CA VAL A 21 -1.15 7.23 -2.25
C VAL A 21 -1.62 8.64 -2.61
N GLU A 22 -0.96 9.68 -2.10
CA GLU A 22 -1.34 11.07 -2.36
C GLU A 22 -1.05 11.47 -3.81
N LYS A 23 0.06 11.02 -4.40
CA LYS A 23 0.52 11.47 -5.72
C LYS A 23 0.04 10.61 -6.88
N GLU A 24 -0.08 9.30 -6.69
CA GLU A 24 -0.28 8.33 -7.77
C GLU A 24 -1.59 7.55 -7.68
N VAL A 25 -2.26 7.56 -6.52
CA VAL A 25 -3.53 6.82 -6.30
C VAL A 25 -4.71 7.78 -6.22
N THR A 26 -4.72 8.64 -5.21
CA THR A 26 -5.85 9.53 -4.86
C THR A 26 -6.38 10.36 -6.04
N PRO A 27 -5.54 10.95 -6.92
CA PRO A 27 -6.03 11.72 -8.07
C PRO A 27 -6.89 10.91 -9.06
N HIS A 28 -6.74 9.59 -9.09
CA HIS A 28 -7.37 8.70 -10.07
C HIS A 28 -8.50 7.85 -9.52
N VAL A 29 -8.67 7.79 -8.19
CA VAL A 29 -9.67 6.93 -7.53
C VAL A 29 -11.07 7.10 -8.12
N ARG A 30 -11.54 8.34 -8.30
CA ARG A 30 -12.88 8.61 -8.81
C ARG A 30 -13.08 8.04 -10.22
N GLU A 31 -12.08 8.20 -11.09
CA GLU A 31 -12.11 7.64 -12.45
C GLU A 31 -12.24 6.12 -12.42
N TRP A 32 -11.51 5.45 -11.52
CA TRP A 32 -11.53 4.00 -11.40
C TRP A 32 -12.85 3.48 -10.84
N GLU A 33 -13.44 4.19 -9.87
CA GLU A 33 -14.75 3.88 -9.32
C GLU A 33 -15.85 4.05 -10.38
N ASP A 34 -15.88 5.19 -11.09
CA ASP A 34 -16.84 5.45 -12.16
C ASP A 34 -16.72 4.41 -13.30
N ALA A 35 -15.50 3.95 -13.58
CA ALA A 35 -15.24 2.91 -14.58
C ALA A 35 -15.46 1.47 -14.08
N GLY A 36 -15.71 1.27 -12.78
CA GLY A 36 -15.87 -0.05 -12.15
C GLY A 36 -14.63 -0.95 -12.27
N ARG A 37 -13.42 -0.37 -12.45
CA ARG A 37 -12.19 -1.15 -12.65
C ARG A 37 -10.95 -0.40 -12.17
N ILE A 38 -10.02 -1.16 -11.58
CA ILE A 38 -8.68 -0.67 -11.21
C ILE A 38 -7.70 -0.99 -12.34
N PRO A 39 -6.89 -0.04 -12.81
CA PRO A 39 -6.00 -0.27 -13.94
C PRO A 39 -4.83 -1.18 -13.56
N ARG A 40 -4.40 -2.04 -14.51
CA ARG A 40 -3.22 -2.92 -14.32
C ARG A 40 -1.93 -2.17 -14.03
N SER A 41 -1.83 -0.90 -14.43
CA SER A 41 -0.67 -0.05 -14.12
C SER A 41 -0.50 0.15 -12.62
N LEU A 42 -1.58 0.22 -11.83
CA LEU A 42 -1.47 0.33 -10.38
C LEU A 42 -0.73 -0.86 -9.77
N TRP A 43 -1.09 -2.09 -10.19
CA TRP A 43 -0.45 -3.32 -9.70
C TRP A 43 1.03 -3.40 -10.06
N ARG A 44 1.37 -3.06 -11.31
CA ARG A 44 2.79 -3.02 -11.72
C ARG A 44 3.56 -2.01 -10.90
N ARG A 45 2.98 -0.83 -10.68
CA ARG A 45 3.60 0.24 -9.91
C ARG A 45 3.80 -0.15 -8.44
N LEU A 46 2.83 -0.79 -7.82
CA LEU A 46 2.97 -1.33 -6.46
C LEU A 46 4.10 -2.36 -6.37
N GLY A 47 4.22 -3.25 -7.37
CA GLY A 47 5.31 -4.22 -7.46
C GLY A 47 6.69 -3.58 -7.65
N GLU A 48 6.80 -2.61 -8.55
CA GLU A 48 8.05 -1.84 -8.78
C GLU A 48 8.53 -1.10 -7.52
N LEU A 49 7.58 -0.63 -6.70
CA LEU A 49 7.87 0.05 -5.43
C LEU A 49 8.13 -0.92 -4.26
N GLY A 50 7.94 -2.23 -4.46
CA GLY A 50 8.09 -3.22 -3.40
C GLY A 50 6.99 -3.18 -2.35
N PHE A 51 5.79 -2.67 -2.68
CA PHE A 51 4.65 -2.57 -1.76
C PHE A 51 3.74 -3.79 -1.78
N LEU A 52 4.06 -4.81 -2.59
CA LEU A 52 3.34 -6.08 -2.60
C LEU A 52 4.14 -7.12 -1.80
N GLY A 53 3.45 -7.87 -0.94
CA GLY A 53 4.07 -8.93 -0.14
C GLY A 53 5.11 -8.44 0.86
N LEU A 54 4.81 -7.35 1.58
CA LEU A 54 5.74 -6.67 2.48
C LEU A 54 6.29 -7.56 3.60
N GLU A 55 5.49 -8.50 4.11
CA GLU A 55 5.87 -9.43 5.18
C GLU A 55 6.58 -10.69 4.69
N PHE A 56 6.64 -10.92 3.38
CA PHE A 56 7.27 -12.13 2.84
C PHE A 56 8.79 -11.97 2.70
N PRO A 57 9.55 -13.07 2.83
CA PRO A 57 11.00 -13.06 2.64
C PRO A 57 11.44 -12.52 1.28
N THR A 58 12.55 -11.79 1.27
CA THR A 58 13.12 -11.22 0.04
C THR A 58 13.55 -12.27 -0.99
N GLU A 59 13.88 -13.50 -0.55
CA GLU A 59 14.21 -14.63 -1.45
C GLU A 59 13.04 -15.06 -2.35
N HIS A 60 11.81 -14.68 -1.99
CA HIS A 60 10.60 -14.90 -2.78
C HIS A 60 10.11 -13.63 -3.49
N GLY A 61 10.89 -12.55 -3.44
CA GLY A 61 10.52 -11.24 -3.99
C GLY A 61 9.65 -10.39 -3.07
N GLY A 62 9.52 -10.75 -1.78
CA GLY A 62 8.81 -9.96 -0.78
C GLY A 62 9.63 -8.81 -0.18
N GLY A 63 9.01 -8.02 0.69
CA GLY A 63 9.60 -6.84 1.31
C GLY A 63 10.54 -7.12 2.49
N GLY A 64 10.51 -8.33 3.08
CA GLY A 64 11.32 -8.70 4.24
C GLY A 64 10.95 -7.99 5.55
N GLY A 65 9.79 -7.34 5.60
CA GLY A 65 9.25 -6.69 6.79
C GLY A 65 8.48 -7.66 7.69
N ASP A 66 7.69 -7.11 8.61
CA ASP A 66 6.83 -7.87 9.50
C ASP A 66 5.33 -7.60 9.23
N PHE A 67 4.46 -8.19 10.05
CA PHE A 67 3.02 -7.96 9.99
C PHE A 67 2.64 -6.47 10.11
N LEU A 68 3.39 -5.68 10.88
CA LEU A 68 3.12 -4.26 11.04
C LEU A 68 3.44 -3.47 9.77
N SER A 69 4.32 -3.95 8.90
CA SER A 69 4.49 -3.40 7.55
C SER A 69 3.20 -3.52 6.72
N SER A 70 2.52 -4.66 6.77
CA SER A 70 1.21 -4.88 6.13
C SER A 70 0.13 -3.96 6.75
N VAL A 71 0.15 -3.77 8.07
CA VAL A 71 -0.73 -2.79 8.75
C VAL A 71 -0.46 -1.36 8.26
N VAL A 72 0.80 -0.96 8.13
CA VAL A 72 1.18 0.38 7.61
C VAL A 72 0.64 0.57 6.19
N LEU A 73 0.78 -0.42 5.31
CA LEU A 73 0.20 -0.39 3.96
C LEU A 73 -1.32 -0.17 4.01
N GLY A 74 -2.04 -0.96 4.82
CA GLY A 74 -3.49 -0.82 4.96
C GLY A 74 -3.92 0.56 5.44
N GLU A 75 -3.24 1.10 6.46
CA GLU A 75 -3.54 2.42 7.01
C GLU A 75 -3.34 3.54 5.98
N GLU A 76 -2.26 3.48 5.19
CA GLU A 76 -1.98 4.53 4.22
C GLU A 76 -2.82 4.35 2.94
N MET A 77 -3.12 3.12 2.49
CA MET A 77 -4.04 2.88 1.39
C MET A 77 -5.46 3.38 1.69
N ALA A 78 -5.93 3.27 2.94
CA ALA A 78 -7.24 3.80 3.34
C ALA A 78 -7.37 5.31 3.11
N ARG A 79 -6.25 6.05 3.05
CA ARG A 79 -6.25 7.51 2.78
C ARG A 79 -6.68 7.86 1.36
N CYS A 80 -6.70 6.92 0.42
CA CYS A 80 -7.21 7.16 -0.93
C CYS A 80 -8.74 7.40 -0.97
N ARG A 81 -9.43 7.19 0.17
CA ARG A 81 -10.89 7.40 0.36
C ARG A 81 -11.77 6.51 -0.51
N SER A 82 -11.24 5.41 -1.05
CA SER A 82 -12.00 4.34 -1.68
C SER A 82 -11.75 3.02 -0.97
N GLY A 83 -12.81 2.46 -0.40
CA GLY A 83 -12.77 1.12 0.17
C GLY A 83 -12.46 0.07 -0.89
N GLY A 84 -13.04 0.20 -2.09
CA GLY A 84 -12.81 -0.74 -3.19
C GLY A 84 -11.34 -0.80 -3.62
N VAL A 85 -10.70 0.35 -3.80
CA VAL A 85 -9.28 0.42 -4.16
C VAL A 85 -8.39 -0.10 -3.03
N ALA A 86 -8.61 0.36 -1.79
CA ALA A 86 -7.81 -0.06 -0.64
C ALA A 86 -7.91 -1.57 -0.38
N PHE A 87 -9.13 -2.13 -0.33
CA PHE A 87 -9.32 -3.56 -0.12
C PHE A 87 -8.77 -4.40 -1.27
N SER A 88 -8.93 -3.94 -2.52
CA SER A 88 -8.35 -4.65 -3.65
C SER A 88 -6.84 -4.81 -3.48
N VAL A 89 -6.14 -3.78 -3.00
CA VAL A 89 -4.69 -3.89 -2.76
C VAL A 89 -4.40 -4.87 -1.63
N LEU A 90 -5.08 -4.74 -0.49
CA LEU A 90 -4.81 -5.55 0.69
C LEU A 90 -4.92 -7.06 0.41
N VAL A 91 -5.98 -7.51 -0.29
CA VAL A 91 -6.18 -8.94 -0.59
C VAL A 91 -5.17 -9.56 -1.57
N HIS A 92 -4.26 -8.75 -2.15
CA HIS A 92 -3.17 -9.24 -2.98
C HIS A 92 -1.83 -9.29 -2.23
N THR A 93 -1.78 -8.79 -1.00
CA THR A 93 -0.51 -8.56 -0.28
C THR A 93 -0.25 -9.50 0.88
N ASP A 94 -1.27 -10.26 1.31
CA ASP A 94 -1.24 -11.26 2.38
C ASP A 94 -1.68 -12.66 1.91
#